data_AF-A0A7H9I0V0-F1
#
_entry.id   AF-A0A7H9I0V0-F1
#
_cell.length_a   1.000
_cell.length_b   1.000
_cell.length_c   1.000
_cell.angle_alpha   90.00
_cell.angle_beta   90.00
_cell.angle_gamma   90.00
#
_symmetry.space_group_name_H-M   'P 1'
#
loop_
_entity.id
_entity.type
_entity.pdbx_description
1 polymer ?
#
loop_
_entity_poly.entity_id
_entity_poly.type
_entity_poly.pdbx_seq_one_letter_code
_entity_poly.pdbx_strand_id
1 'polypeptide(L)'
;MSIVEDKRPTDQAEYQALSIWEKGVQKERDGSMTDAIKFYRQALRIDEKAEKIYRKKLREEWVIQQKLADLQLATPTQGTAESVNDNEDGNESDMEPCWIFEKLPNDLLLRVIRQVILLSGESWLNLSLSCTKFNELCFHDSTPFQVFASYIYRKQHYDETSLELNHIQDLRTLEHDLWHSDYDKMLKNRPYIKFEGLYISVVNYLRHGVNAEGSASLITPIQMITYYRYFRFYPDGRCLRLVTTDEPSQVVPHFSMDTLPHRSEICHWSLALDGHLIIRRSGDKYSFVEELQIKTHGRKRHNRLVWINSLVIDQESNVSECSLRNEKPFNFSRVRSFKPDD
;
A
#
# COMPACT_ATOMS: atom_id res chain seq x y z
N MET A 1 23.67 -24.49 -40.42
CA MET A 1 24.55 -23.31 -40.27
C MET A 1 23.70 -22.20 -39.67
N SER A 2 23.67 -22.11 -38.35
CA SER A 2 22.92 -21.08 -37.62
C SER A 2 23.63 -19.74 -37.81
N ILE A 3 22.97 -18.79 -38.46
CA ILE A 3 23.44 -17.42 -38.58
C ILE A 3 23.39 -16.82 -37.18
N VAL A 4 24.53 -16.80 -36.51
CA VAL A 4 24.76 -15.92 -35.37
C VAL A 4 24.81 -14.52 -35.98
N GLU A 5 23.72 -13.77 -35.84
CA GLU A 5 23.70 -12.34 -36.16
C GLU A 5 24.72 -11.64 -35.27
N ASP A 6 25.89 -11.38 -35.84
CA ASP A 6 26.94 -10.58 -35.23
C ASP A 6 26.43 -9.14 -35.14
N LYS A 7 25.74 -8.82 -34.04
CA LYS A 7 25.17 -7.49 -33.78
C LYS A 7 26.31 -6.48 -33.80
N ARG A 8 26.15 -5.44 -34.63
CA ARG A 8 27.11 -4.33 -34.75
C ARG A 8 27.47 -3.80 -33.35
N PRO A 9 28.73 -3.42 -33.09
CA PRO A 9 29.19 -2.98 -31.76
C PRO A 9 28.41 -1.78 -31.20
N THR A 10 27.80 -0.97 -32.07
CA THR A 10 26.88 0.11 -31.69
C THR A 10 25.59 -0.40 -31.03
N ASP A 11 25.00 -1.48 -31.53
CA ASP A 11 23.73 -2.01 -31.02
C ASP A 11 23.90 -2.66 -29.63
N GLN A 12 25.10 -3.20 -29.35
CA GLN A 12 25.46 -3.76 -28.05
C GLN A 12 25.62 -2.68 -26.98
N ALA A 13 26.26 -1.55 -27.34
CA ALA A 13 26.42 -0.40 -26.45
C ALA A 13 25.07 0.26 -26.14
N GLU A 14 24.19 0.40 -27.14
CA GLU A 14 22.82 0.91 -26.96
C GLU A 14 22.01 0.02 -26.01
N TYR A 15 22.02 -1.30 -26.21
CA TYR A 15 21.33 -2.25 -25.34
C TYR A 15 21.87 -2.20 -23.90
N GLN A 16 23.19 -2.10 -23.75
CA GLN A 16 23.83 -1.99 -22.44
C GLN A 16 23.44 -0.68 -21.74
N ALA A 17 23.50 0.46 -22.43
CA ALA A 17 23.08 1.75 -21.89
C ALA A 17 21.60 1.75 -21.47
N LEU A 18 20.73 1.16 -22.29
CA LEU A 18 19.30 1.01 -21.99
C LEU A 18 19.06 0.15 -20.74
N SER A 19 19.75 -0.99 -20.63
CA SER A 19 19.60 -1.89 -19.47
C SER A 19 20.04 -1.22 -18.15
N ILE A 20 21.07 -0.36 -18.22
CA ILE A 20 21.56 0.41 -17.06
C ILE A 20 20.56 1.53 -16.74
N TRP A 21 20.00 2.19 -17.75
CA TRP A 21 18.96 3.20 -17.57
C TRP A 21 17.72 2.61 -16.88
N GLU A 22 17.28 1.41 -17.29
CA GLU A 22 16.15 0.69 -16.68
C GLU A 22 16.40 0.37 -15.20
N LYS A 23 17.61 -0.04 -14.83
CA LYS A 23 18.01 -0.21 -13.43
C LYS A 23 17.93 1.10 -12.65
N GLY A 24 18.30 2.23 -13.29
CA GLY A 24 18.13 3.57 -12.73
C GLY A 24 16.67 3.89 -12.43
N VAL A 25 15.77 3.64 -13.39
CA VAL A 25 14.33 3.84 -13.23
C VAL A 25 13.75 2.95 -12.14
N GLN A 26 14.20 1.71 -12.03
CA GLN A 26 13.77 0.81 -10.97
C GLN A 26 14.19 1.33 -9.60
N LYS A 27 15.45 1.76 -9.45
CA LYS A 27 15.93 2.38 -8.20
C LYS A 27 15.24 3.70 -7.88
N GLU A 28 14.83 4.47 -8.88
CA GLU A 28 14.02 5.68 -8.67
C GLU A 28 12.61 5.32 -8.17
N ARG A 29 11.97 4.29 -8.74
CA ARG A 29 10.68 3.77 -8.25
C ARG A 29 10.77 3.24 -6.83
N ASP A 30 11.87 2.59 -6.49
CA ASP A 30 12.15 2.08 -5.15
C ASP A 30 12.48 3.21 -4.15
N GLY A 31 12.78 4.41 -4.65
CA GLY A 31 13.05 5.59 -3.84
C GLY A 31 14.53 5.88 -3.57
N SER A 32 15.43 4.97 -3.97
CA SER A 32 16.89 5.08 -3.88
C SER A 32 17.47 5.96 -5.01
N MET A 33 17.10 7.24 -4.99
CA MET A 33 17.44 8.22 -6.02
C MET A 33 18.96 8.39 -6.20
N THR A 34 19.73 8.24 -5.13
CA THR A 34 21.21 8.32 -5.17
C THR A 34 21.82 7.28 -6.10
N ASP A 35 21.33 6.03 -6.02
CA ASP A 35 21.80 4.95 -6.86
C ASP A 35 21.21 5.06 -8.27
N ALA A 36 19.97 5.54 -8.40
CA ALA A 36 19.38 5.86 -9.69
C ALA A 36 20.24 6.85 -10.49
N ILE A 37 20.70 7.94 -9.86
CA ILE A 37 21.57 8.94 -10.50
C ILE A 37 22.91 8.33 -10.95
N LYS A 38 23.50 7.40 -10.18
CA LYS A 38 24.73 6.71 -10.60
C LYS A 38 24.49 5.92 -11.88
N PHE A 39 23.39 5.16 -11.95
CA PHE A 39 23.02 4.41 -13.15
C PHE A 39 22.70 5.32 -14.33
N TYR A 40 21.98 6.42 -14.14
CA TYR A 40 21.72 7.39 -15.20
C TYR A 40 23.00 8.02 -15.76
N ARG A 41 23.92 8.44 -14.88
CA ARG A 41 25.24 8.96 -15.30
C ARG A 41 26.06 7.92 -16.05
N GLN A 42 26.03 6.66 -15.60
CA GLN A 42 26.71 5.56 -16.28
C GLN A 42 26.12 5.29 -17.66
N ALA A 43 24.79 5.29 -17.79
CA ALA A 43 24.10 5.12 -19.06
C ALA A 43 24.42 6.25 -20.05
N LEU A 44 24.35 7.51 -19.62
CA LEU A 44 24.68 8.69 -20.44
C LEU A 44 26.16 8.73 -20.87
N ARG A 45 27.04 8.11 -20.09
CA ARG A 45 28.47 7.98 -20.46
C ARG A 45 28.70 6.96 -21.57
N ILE A 46 27.85 5.92 -21.66
CA ILE A 46 27.92 4.92 -22.73
C ILE A 46 27.25 5.47 -23.99
N ASP A 47 26.04 5.99 -23.85
CA ASP A 47 25.30 6.62 -24.94
C ASP A 47 24.51 7.84 -24.42
N GLU A 48 24.82 9.00 -24.95
CA GLU A 48 24.14 10.27 -24.64
C GLU A 48 22.64 10.21 -24.99
N LYS A 49 22.24 9.34 -25.93
CA LYS A 49 20.86 9.14 -26.36
C LYS A 49 20.09 8.12 -25.53
N ALA A 50 20.69 7.52 -24.48
CA ALA A 50 20.07 6.47 -23.66
C ALA A 50 18.67 6.86 -23.16
N GLU A 51 18.49 8.10 -22.69
CA GLU A 51 17.18 8.61 -22.27
C GLU A 51 16.16 8.65 -23.41
N LYS A 52 16.58 9.14 -24.57
CA LYS A 52 15.72 9.28 -25.75
C LYS A 52 15.26 7.91 -26.27
N ILE A 53 16.16 6.92 -26.23
CA ILE A 53 15.88 5.53 -26.58
C ILE A 53 14.89 4.92 -25.58
N TYR A 54 15.13 5.11 -24.27
CA TYR A 54 14.21 4.62 -23.24
C TYR A 54 12.80 5.23 -23.35
N ARG A 55 12.71 6.55 -23.57
CA ARG A 55 11.42 7.24 -23.79
C ARG A 55 10.71 6.74 -25.07
N LYS A 56 11.48 6.40 -26.11
CA LYS A 56 10.92 5.81 -27.34
C LYS A 56 10.35 4.41 -27.06
N LYS A 57 11.09 3.56 -26.35
CA LYS A 57 10.61 2.24 -25.90
C LYS A 57 9.32 2.35 -25.08
N LEU A 58 9.27 3.24 -24.08
CA LEU A 58 8.06 3.48 -23.28
C LEU A 58 6.85 3.91 -24.13
N ARG A 59 7.05 4.78 -25.13
CA ARG A 59 5.98 5.16 -26.06
C ARG A 59 5.53 3.97 -26.91
N GLU A 60 6.46 3.17 -27.42
CA GLU A 60 6.14 1.98 -28.21
C GLU A 60 5.38 0.95 -27.37
N GLU A 61 5.82 0.68 -26.14
CA GLU A 61 5.11 -0.17 -25.19
C GLU A 61 3.71 0.36 -24.89
N TRP A 62 3.55 1.67 -24.67
CA TRP A 62 2.24 2.29 -24.45
C TRP A 62 1.32 2.18 -25.67
N VAL A 63 1.84 2.44 -26.88
CA VAL A 63 1.09 2.26 -28.13
C VAL A 63 0.72 0.80 -28.34
N ILE A 64 1.61 -0.14 -28.03
CA ILE A 64 1.32 -1.58 -28.09
C ILE A 64 0.22 -1.91 -27.08
N GLN A 65 0.31 -1.45 -25.84
CA GLN A 65 -0.73 -1.66 -24.82
C GLN A 65 -2.08 -1.08 -25.25
N GLN A 66 -2.08 0.11 -25.86
CA GLN A 66 -3.29 0.72 -26.40
C GLN A 66 -3.85 -0.10 -27.55
N LYS A 67 -3.02 -0.53 -28.50
CA LYS A 67 -3.44 -1.44 -29.58
C LYS A 67 -3.93 -2.79 -29.05
N LEU A 68 -3.34 -3.30 -27.98
CA LEU A 68 -3.75 -4.55 -27.34
C LEU A 68 -5.11 -4.39 -26.66
N ALA A 69 -5.34 -3.26 -25.99
CA ALA A 69 -6.63 -2.88 -25.43
C ALA A 69 -7.67 -2.64 -26.54
N ASP A 70 -7.29 -1.95 -27.62
CA ASP A 70 -8.14 -1.72 -28.79
C ASP A 70 -8.44 -3.04 -29.50
N LEU A 71 -7.51 -4.00 -29.58
CA LEU A 71 -7.75 -5.35 -30.11
C LEU A 71 -8.64 -6.17 -29.18
N GLN A 72 -8.55 -5.99 -27.86
CA GLN A 72 -9.50 -6.56 -26.90
C GLN A 72 -10.89 -5.92 -27.03
N LEU A 73 -10.98 -4.66 -27.43
CA LEU A 73 -12.23 -3.95 -27.72
C LEU A 73 -12.74 -4.19 -29.16
N ALA A 74 -11.84 -4.54 -30.09
CA ALA A 74 -12.08 -4.74 -31.52
C ALA A 74 -12.09 -6.21 -31.93
N THR A 75 -11.97 -7.15 -30.98
CA THR A 75 -12.78 -8.37 -31.07
C THR A 75 -14.21 -7.89 -31.25
N PRO A 76 -14.83 -8.09 -32.42
CA PRO A 76 -16.20 -7.71 -32.62
C PRO A 76 -16.99 -8.57 -31.64
N THR A 77 -17.57 -7.91 -30.66
CA THR A 77 -18.91 -8.27 -30.23
C THR A 77 -19.78 -8.07 -31.47
N GLN A 78 -19.91 -9.11 -32.28
CA GLN A 78 -21.20 -9.35 -32.88
C GLN A 78 -22.16 -9.46 -31.69
N GLY A 79 -23.02 -8.46 -31.54
CA GLY A 79 -24.14 -8.60 -30.63
C GLY A 79 -25.01 -9.75 -31.13
N THR A 80 -25.30 -10.69 -30.24
CA THR A 80 -26.59 -11.38 -30.24
C THR A 80 -27.34 -10.87 -29.02
N ALA A 81 -27.95 -9.70 -29.16
CA ALA A 81 -29.26 -9.48 -28.58
C ALA A 81 -30.25 -10.08 -29.60
N GLU A 82 -30.31 -11.40 -29.67
CA GLU A 82 -31.44 -12.10 -30.26
C GLU A 82 -32.30 -12.57 -29.10
N SER A 83 -33.53 -12.04 -29.11
CA SER A 83 -34.73 -12.62 -28.53
C SER A 83 -34.55 -14.05 -28.00
N VAL A 84 -34.76 -14.23 -26.69
CA VAL A 84 -35.37 -15.46 -26.20
C VAL A 84 -36.80 -15.47 -26.75
N ASN A 85 -36.94 -15.90 -28.00
CA ASN A 85 -38.13 -16.57 -28.48
C ASN A 85 -37.68 -17.99 -28.76
N ASP A 86 -38.35 -18.90 -28.07
CA ASP A 86 -38.24 -20.35 -28.14
C ASP A 86 -37.92 -20.87 -29.54
N ASN A 87 -36.93 -21.77 -29.63
CA ASN A 87 -37.10 -23.13 -30.17
C ASN A 87 -35.78 -23.92 -30.08
N GLU A 88 -35.80 -24.86 -29.13
CA GLU A 88 -35.18 -26.20 -29.05
C GLU A 88 -34.11 -26.63 -30.07
N ASP A 89 -32.91 -26.96 -29.54
CA ASP A 89 -32.08 -28.17 -29.73
C ASP A 89 -30.59 -27.78 -29.67
N GLY A 90 -29.73 -28.25 -28.77
CA GLY A 90 -29.74 -29.45 -27.93
C GLY A 90 -28.28 -29.85 -27.73
N ASN A 91 -27.63 -29.29 -26.71
CA ASN A 91 -26.54 -29.91 -25.93
C ASN A 91 -26.15 -28.95 -24.80
N GLU A 92 -27.06 -28.85 -23.82
CA GLU A 92 -26.65 -28.60 -22.45
C GLU A 92 -25.60 -29.67 -22.11
N SER A 93 -24.34 -29.26 -21.97
CA SER A 93 -23.44 -30.09 -21.16
C SER A 93 -24.06 -30.08 -19.76
N ASP A 94 -24.69 -31.19 -19.37
CA ASP A 94 -25.24 -31.46 -18.04
C ASP A 94 -24.21 -31.01 -16.98
N MET A 95 -24.27 -29.75 -16.57
CA MET A 95 -23.52 -29.28 -15.42
C MET A 95 -24.23 -29.88 -14.23
N GLU A 96 -23.66 -30.96 -13.69
CA GLU A 96 -24.14 -31.58 -12.48
C GLU A 96 -24.41 -30.48 -11.44
N PRO A 97 -25.57 -30.51 -10.77
CA PRO A 97 -25.90 -29.47 -9.82
C PRO A 97 -24.82 -29.39 -8.76
N CYS A 98 -24.38 -28.17 -8.46
CA CYS A 98 -23.48 -27.94 -7.35
C CYS A 98 -24.18 -28.35 -6.04
N TRP A 99 -23.89 -29.56 -5.56
CA TRP A 99 -24.53 -30.15 -4.37
C TRP A 99 -24.49 -29.24 -3.15
N ILE A 100 -23.50 -28.36 -3.06
CA ILE A 100 -23.40 -27.38 -1.98
C ILE A 100 -24.62 -26.44 -1.94
N PHE A 101 -25.14 -25.99 -3.08
CA PHE A 101 -26.27 -25.07 -3.13
C PHE A 101 -27.61 -25.77 -2.99
N GLU A 102 -27.71 -27.04 -3.40
CA GLU A 102 -28.93 -27.84 -3.22
C GLU A 102 -29.07 -28.36 -1.78
N LYS A 103 -27.95 -28.64 -1.10
CA LYS A 103 -27.96 -29.22 0.24
C LYS A 103 -27.86 -28.18 1.36
N LEU A 104 -27.26 -27.01 1.12
CA LEU A 104 -27.11 -25.97 2.14
C LEU A 104 -28.01 -24.75 1.88
N PRO A 105 -28.84 -24.35 2.85
CA PRO A 105 -29.55 -23.07 2.78
C PRO A 105 -28.57 -21.89 2.84
N ASN A 106 -29.03 -20.73 2.36
CA ASN A 106 -28.24 -19.49 2.31
C ASN A 106 -27.64 -19.12 3.69
N ASP A 107 -28.33 -19.36 4.79
CA ASP A 107 -27.83 -19.06 6.15
C ASP A 107 -26.54 -19.82 6.49
N LEU A 108 -26.44 -21.08 6.06
CA LEU A 108 -25.24 -21.88 6.28
C LEU A 108 -24.11 -21.44 5.34
N LEU A 109 -24.43 -21.06 4.10
CA LEU A 109 -23.47 -20.48 3.15
C LEU A 109 -22.90 -19.16 3.68
N LEU A 110 -23.74 -18.28 4.24
CA LEU A 110 -23.31 -17.03 4.89
C LEU A 110 -22.39 -17.30 6.08
N ARG A 111 -22.65 -18.37 6.84
CA ARG A 111 -21.76 -18.78 7.95
C ARG A 111 -20.41 -19.28 7.44
N VAL A 112 -20.36 -19.96 6.30
CA VAL A 112 -19.10 -20.34 5.63
C VAL A 112 -18.37 -19.08 5.15
N ILE A 113 -19.06 -18.17 4.46
CA ILE A 113 -18.51 -16.89 4.00
C ILE A 113 -17.91 -16.11 5.17
N ARG A 114 -18.59 -16.06 6.32
CA ARG A 114 -18.08 -15.44 7.54
C ARG A 114 -16.73 -16.04 7.98
N GLN A 115 -16.58 -17.37 7.96
CA GLN A 115 -15.30 -17.99 8.31
C GLN A 115 -14.22 -17.67 7.28
N VAL A 116 -14.57 -17.67 5.98
CA VAL A 116 -13.63 -17.30 4.91
C VAL A 116 -13.12 -15.86 5.08
N ILE A 117 -14.00 -14.92 5.44
CA ILE A 117 -13.64 -13.53 5.73
C ILE A 117 -12.64 -13.43 6.90
N LEU A 118 -12.90 -14.17 7.98
CA LEU A 118 -12.03 -14.18 9.16
C LEU A 118 -10.65 -14.79 8.88
N LEU A 119 -10.57 -15.72 7.92
CA LEU A 119 -9.30 -16.30 7.47
C LEU A 119 -8.52 -15.37 6.55
N SER A 120 -9.16 -14.84 5.50
CA SER A 120 -8.51 -13.94 4.54
C SER A 120 -9.54 -13.21 3.66
N GLY A 121 -9.42 -11.89 3.58
CA GLY A 121 -10.20 -11.09 2.63
C GLY A 121 -9.90 -11.41 1.16
N GLU A 122 -8.70 -11.92 0.84
CA GLU A 122 -8.36 -12.38 -0.52
C GLU A 122 -9.15 -13.65 -0.89
N SER A 123 -9.26 -14.59 0.06
CA SER A 123 -10.04 -15.81 -0.12
C SER A 123 -11.53 -15.52 -0.29
N TRP A 124 -12.06 -14.51 0.40
CA TRP A 124 -13.44 -14.05 0.23
C TRP A 124 -13.70 -13.51 -1.19
N LEU A 125 -12.77 -12.70 -1.72
CA LEU A 125 -12.89 -12.22 -3.10
C LEU A 125 -12.84 -13.38 -4.09
N ASN A 126 -11.90 -14.31 -3.92
CA ASN A 126 -11.79 -15.49 -4.78
C ASN A 126 -13.07 -16.35 -4.73
N LEU A 127 -13.68 -16.51 -3.56
CA LEU A 127 -14.96 -17.20 -3.40
C LEU A 127 -16.07 -16.51 -4.19
N SER A 128 -16.14 -15.18 -4.14
CA SER A 128 -17.15 -14.40 -4.88
C SER A 128 -17.01 -14.48 -6.41
N LEU A 129 -15.83 -14.86 -6.90
CA LEU A 129 -15.55 -15.04 -8.33
C LEU A 129 -15.83 -16.47 -8.81
N SER A 130 -16.11 -17.40 -7.89
CA SER A 130 -16.30 -18.82 -8.22
C SER A 130 -17.65 -19.11 -8.87
N CYS A 131 -18.72 -18.45 -8.41
CA CYS A 131 -20.05 -18.60 -9.00
C CYS A 131 -20.93 -17.36 -8.76
N THR A 132 -22.00 -17.24 -9.56
CA THR A 132 -22.99 -16.16 -9.44
C THR A 132 -23.66 -16.14 -8.08
N LYS A 133 -23.97 -17.31 -7.50
CA LYS A 133 -24.63 -17.39 -6.19
C LYS A 133 -23.75 -16.88 -5.04
N PHE A 134 -22.46 -17.25 -5.02
CA PHE A 134 -21.52 -16.70 -4.04
C PHE A 134 -21.25 -15.21 -4.28
N ASN A 135 -21.26 -14.76 -5.54
CA ASN A 135 -21.15 -13.33 -5.84
C ASN A 135 -22.30 -12.54 -5.19
N GLU A 136 -23.54 -13.02 -5.37
CA GLU A 136 -24.75 -12.45 -4.75
C GLU A 136 -24.62 -12.43 -3.22
N LEU A 137 -24.32 -13.58 -2.60
CA LEU A 137 -24.20 -13.68 -1.15
C LEU A 137 -23.05 -12.85 -0.57
N CYS A 138 -21.98 -12.60 -1.33
CA CYS A 138 -20.85 -11.80 -0.87
C CYS A 138 -21.08 -10.29 -0.97
N PHE A 139 -21.70 -9.80 -2.05
CA PHE A 139 -21.77 -8.36 -2.34
C PHE A 139 -23.17 -7.74 -2.19
N HIS A 140 -24.23 -8.54 -2.30
CA HIS A 140 -25.61 -8.04 -2.21
C HIS A 140 -26.23 -8.22 -0.82
N ASP A 141 -25.62 -9.05 0.03
CA ASP A 141 -25.97 -9.17 1.44
C ASP A 141 -25.15 -8.18 2.29
N SER A 142 -25.76 -7.60 3.32
CA SER A 142 -25.08 -6.76 4.30
C SER A 142 -24.19 -7.54 5.27
N THR A 143 -24.47 -8.84 5.47
CA THR A 143 -23.84 -9.68 6.49
C THR A 143 -22.31 -9.79 6.31
N PRO A 144 -21.76 -10.03 5.10
CA PRO A 144 -20.32 -10.01 4.87
C PRO A 144 -19.66 -8.68 5.26
N PHE A 145 -20.26 -7.55 4.90
CA PHE A 145 -19.73 -6.22 5.24
C PHE A 145 -19.77 -5.95 6.73
N GLN A 146 -20.83 -6.38 7.42
CA GLN A 146 -20.91 -6.34 8.88
C GLN A 146 -19.78 -7.14 9.53
N VAL A 147 -19.48 -8.35 9.01
CA VAL A 147 -18.36 -9.16 9.50
C VAL A 147 -17.04 -8.43 9.29
N PHE A 148 -16.78 -7.87 8.12
CA PHE A 148 -15.57 -7.07 7.85
C PHE A 148 -15.46 -5.86 8.80
N ALA A 149 -16.56 -5.11 8.98
CA ALA A 149 -16.60 -3.98 9.89
C ALA A 149 -16.26 -4.42 11.32
N SER A 150 -16.94 -5.45 11.83
CA SER A 150 -16.69 -5.97 13.18
C SER A 150 -15.26 -6.49 13.36
N TYR A 151 -14.67 -7.08 12.33
CA TYR A 151 -13.30 -7.59 12.38
C TYR A 151 -12.26 -6.46 12.37
N ILE A 152 -12.43 -5.46 11.50
CA ILE A 152 -11.47 -4.37 11.32
C ILE A 152 -11.52 -3.38 12.48
N TYR A 153 -12.71 -2.90 12.84
CA TYR A 153 -12.87 -1.81 13.79
C TYR A 153 -12.70 -2.25 15.24
N ARG A 154 -12.97 -3.52 15.57
CA ARG A 154 -12.68 -4.10 16.89
C ARG A 154 -11.18 -4.10 17.23
N LYS A 155 -10.32 -4.14 16.20
CA LYS A 155 -8.86 -4.11 16.37
C LYS A 155 -8.29 -2.69 16.45
N GLN A 156 -9.13 -1.66 16.33
CA GLN A 156 -8.67 -0.27 16.38
C GLN A 156 -8.66 0.24 17.82
N HIS A 157 -7.61 0.95 18.20
CA HIS A 157 -7.46 1.54 19.53
C HIS A 157 -7.88 3.01 19.49
N TYR A 158 -9.07 3.33 20.02
CA TYR A 158 -9.61 4.69 20.04
C TYR A 158 -9.20 5.45 21.30
N ASP A 159 -8.96 6.75 21.18
CA ASP A 159 -8.66 7.61 22.35
C ASP A 159 -9.92 7.80 23.21
N GLU A 160 -9.90 7.27 24.44
CA GLU A 160 -10.99 7.36 25.40
C GLU A 160 -11.34 8.81 25.73
N THR A 161 -10.33 9.67 25.87
CA THR A 161 -10.50 11.10 26.17
C THR A 161 -11.37 11.78 25.11
N SER A 162 -11.09 11.50 23.83
CA SER A 162 -11.86 12.02 22.71
C SER A 162 -13.28 11.45 22.67
N LEU A 163 -13.51 10.22 23.10
CA LEU A 163 -14.84 9.62 23.19
C LEU A 163 -15.67 10.26 24.31
N GLU A 164 -15.07 10.47 25.47
CA GLU A 164 -15.70 11.11 26.64
C GLU A 164 -16.10 12.56 26.37
N LEU A 165 -15.22 13.34 25.75
CA LEU A 165 -15.48 14.73 25.34
C LEU A 165 -16.69 14.86 24.40
N ASN A 166 -16.94 13.83 23.59
CA ASN A 166 -18.08 13.78 22.68
C ASN A 166 -19.32 13.11 23.31
N HIS A 167 -19.29 12.81 24.62
CA HIS A 167 -20.36 12.12 25.35
C HIS A 167 -20.72 10.74 24.76
N ILE A 168 -19.75 10.04 24.17
CA ILE A 168 -19.97 8.74 23.52
C ILE A 168 -19.75 7.63 24.54
N GLN A 169 -20.85 7.06 25.04
CA GLN A 169 -20.80 5.94 26.01
C GLN A 169 -20.66 4.56 25.35
N ASP A 170 -21.20 4.38 24.13
CA ASP A 170 -21.04 3.15 23.35
C ASP A 170 -20.75 3.47 21.88
N LEU A 171 -19.60 2.98 21.41
CA LEU A 171 -19.14 3.15 20.04
C LEU A 171 -20.11 2.53 19.04
N ARG A 172 -20.81 1.46 19.42
CA ARG A 172 -21.78 0.77 18.54
C ARG A 172 -23.02 1.62 18.27
N THR A 173 -23.49 2.36 19.26
CA THR A 173 -24.63 3.26 19.09
C THR A 173 -24.27 4.39 18.14
N LEU A 174 -23.08 4.97 18.31
CA LEU A 174 -22.57 5.99 17.39
C LEU A 174 -22.41 5.45 15.95
N GLU A 175 -21.88 4.24 15.79
CA GLU A 175 -21.77 3.59 14.48
C GLU A 175 -23.13 3.44 13.80
N HIS A 176 -24.15 3.04 14.56
CA HIS A 176 -25.52 2.93 14.07
C HIS A 176 -26.09 4.29 13.65
N ASP A 177 -25.85 5.33 14.44
CA ASP A 177 -26.37 6.68 14.16
C ASP A 177 -25.69 7.35 12.96
N LEU A 178 -24.38 7.16 12.80
CA LEU A 178 -23.60 7.76 11.70
C LEU A 178 -23.81 7.06 10.36
N TRP A 179 -23.98 5.73 10.38
CA TRP A 179 -23.96 4.91 9.16
C TRP A 179 -25.29 4.22 8.86
N HIS A 180 -26.28 4.29 9.75
CA HIS A 180 -27.61 3.69 9.58
C HIS A 180 -27.58 2.22 9.15
N SER A 181 -26.65 1.44 9.74
CA SER A 181 -26.41 0.02 9.40
C SER A 181 -25.93 -0.25 7.96
N ASP A 182 -25.51 0.78 7.22
CA ASP A 182 -24.85 0.64 5.92
C ASP A 182 -23.35 0.41 6.11
N TYR A 183 -23.00 -0.86 6.34
CA TYR A 183 -21.61 -1.28 6.60
C TYR A 183 -20.69 -1.10 5.39
N ASP A 184 -21.21 -1.14 4.16
CA ASP A 184 -20.43 -0.89 2.96
C ASP A 184 -19.99 0.58 2.91
N LYS A 185 -20.91 1.53 3.12
CA LYS A 185 -20.54 2.96 3.25
C LYS A 185 -19.58 3.20 4.41
N MET A 186 -19.78 2.52 5.55
CA MET A 186 -18.90 2.64 6.70
C MET A 186 -17.46 2.22 6.36
N LEU A 187 -17.26 1.01 5.82
CA LEU A 187 -15.93 0.51 5.41
C LEU A 187 -15.26 1.43 4.38
N LYS A 188 -16.06 2.04 3.51
CA LYS A 188 -15.61 2.95 2.47
C LYS A 188 -15.06 4.26 3.02
N ASN A 189 -15.69 4.80 4.06
CA ASN A 189 -15.49 6.18 4.49
C ASN A 189 -14.85 6.31 5.87
N ARG A 190 -15.11 5.40 6.81
CA ARG A 190 -14.53 5.42 8.16
C ARG A 190 -13.06 4.97 8.12
N PRO A 191 -12.10 5.85 8.49
CA PRO A 191 -10.68 5.53 8.46
C PRO A 191 -10.29 4.44 9.47
N TYR A 192 -9.27 3.65 9.13
CA TYR A 192 -8.70 2.63 10.03
C TYR A 192 -7.24 2.33 9.70
N ILE A 193 -6.52 1.79 10.68
CA ILE A 193 -5.13 1.33 10.53
C ILE A 193 -5.09 -0.12 10.07
N LYS A 194 -4.13 -0.41 9.18
CA LYS A 194 -3.88 -1.75 8.63
C LYS A 194 -2.71 -2.40 9.36
N PHE A 195 -2.89 -3.66 9.76
CA PHE A 195 -1.91 -4.40 10.57
C PHE A 195 -1.06 -5.41 9.75
N GLU A 196 -1.53 -5.81 8.57
CA GLU A 196 -0.92 -6.85 7.73
C GLU A 196 0.24 -6.32 6.86
N GLY A 197 1.02 -5.38 7.38
CA GLY A 197 2.06 -4.72 6.61
C GLY A 197 2.75 -3.56 7.33
N LEU A 198 3.42 -2.74 6.53
CA LEU A 198 4.23 -1.61 6.98
C LEU A 198 3.77 -0.33 6.31
N TYR A 199 3.80 0.76 7.07
CA TYR A 199 3.71 2.11 6.54
C TYR A 199 5.13 2.63 6.33
N ILE A 200 5.46 2.95 5.08
CA ILE A 200 6.82 3.32 4.67
C ILE A 200 6.80 4.75 4.13
N SER A 201 7.64 5.62 4.68
CA SER A 201 7.93 6.94 4.14
C SER A 201 9.36 6.96 3.60
N VAL A 202 9.49 7.34 2.34
CA VAL A 202 10.78 7.49 1.65
C VAL A 202 11.09 8.97 1.55
N VAL A 203 12.16 9.41 2.21
CA VAL A 203 12.59 10.81 2.18
C VAL A 203 13.96 10.92 1.54
N ASN A 204 14.08 11.90 0.65
CA ASN A 204 15.32 12.21 -0.03
C ASN A 204 15.71 13.66 0.30
N TYR A 205 16.95 13.88 0.73
CA TYR A 205 17.47 15.23 0.94
C TYR A 205 18.87 15.38 0.34
N LEU A 206 19.22 16.63 0.03
CA LEU A 206 20.53 16.98 -0.54
C LEU A 206 21.44 17.46 0.59
N ARG A 207 22.58 16.80 0.76
CA ARG A 207 23.66 17.20 1.65
C ARG A 207 24.77 17.82 0.81
N HIS A 208 25.16 19.04 1.15
CA HIS A 208 26.31 19.71 0.55
C HIS A 208 27.57 19.18 1.25
N GLY A 209 28.54 18.68 0.49
CA GLY A 209 29.84 18.26 1.00
C GLY A 209 30.69 19.46 1.44
N VAL A 210 31.67 19.20 2.31
CA VAL A 210 32.69 20.17 2.68
C VAL A 210 33.76 20.16 1.59
N ASN A 211 34.11 21.31 1.03
CA ASN A 211 35.18 21.44 0.05
C ASN A 211 36.51 21.04 0.71
N ALA A 212 37.32 20.24 0.03
CA ALA A 212 38.69 19.99 0.48
C ALA A 212 39.49 21.31 0.42
N GLU A 213 40.30 21.58 1.46
CA GLU A 213 41.16 22.77 1.51
C GLU A 213 41.97 22.92 0.21
N GLY A 214 41.82 24.05 -0.48
CA GLY A 214 42.46 24.34 -1.78
C GLY A 214 41.57 24.13 -3.02
N SER A 215 40.33 23.65 -2.86
CA SER A 215 39.37 23.52 -3.97
C SER A 215 38.62 24.83 -4.20
N ALA A 216 38.47 25.27 -5.45
CA ALA A 216 37.65 26.43 -5.79
C ALA A 216 36.21 26.22 -5.27
N SER A 217 35.68 27.20 -4.53
CA SER A 217 34.32 27.22 -3.96
C SER A 217 33.18 27.13 -4.99
N LEU A 218 33.52 27.06 -6.28
CA LEU A 218 32.63 27.00 -7.43
C LEU A 218 31.97 25.61 -7.63
N ILE A 219 32.51 24.53 -7.06
CA ILE A 219 31.93 23.19 -7.18
C ILE A 219 31.78 22.59 -5.79
N THR A 220 30.62 22.80 -5.16
CA THR A 220 30.26 22.06 -3.94
C THR A 220 29.69 20.70 -4.35
N PRO A 221 30.30 19.57 -3.95
CA PRO A 221 29.75 18.26 -4.27
C PRO A 221 28.44 18.05 -3.51
N ILE A 222 27.35 17.82 -4.24
CA ILE A 222 26.03 17.54 -3.65
C ILE A 222 25.85 16.03 -3.57
N GLN A 223 25.61 15.51 -2.36
CA GLN A 223 25.26 14.12 -2.11
C GLN A 223 23.78 14.04 -1.76
N MET A 224 23.01 13.29 -2.55
CA MET A 224 21.64 12.94 -2.20
C MET A 224 21.66 11.79 -1.18
N ILE A 225 20.88 11.91 -0.11
CA ILE A 225 20.74 10.86 0.90
C ILE A 225 19.27 10.48 0.94
N THR A 226 19.02 9.19 0.74
CA THR A 226 17.72 8.56 0.93
C THR A 226 17.69 7.93 2.31
N TYR A 227 16.64 8.19 3.06
CA TYR A 227 16.37 7.47 4.28
C TYR A 227 14.88 7.13 4.38
N TYR A 228 14.61 6.08 5.12
CA TYR A 228 13.32 5.43 5.24
C TYR A 228 12.82 5.56 6.67
N ARG A 229 11.50 5.78 6.80
CA ARG A 229 10.79 5.62 8.07
C ARG A 229 9.77 4.52 7.94
N TYR A 230 9.78 3.63 8.92
CA TYR A 230 8.92 2.46 8.99
C TYR A 230 8.02 2.55 10.23
N PHE A 231 6.73 2.32 10.02
CA PHE A 231 5.78 2.01 11.08
C PHE A 231 5.13 0.66 10.84
N ARG A 232 5.12 -0.20 11.88
CA ARG A 232 4.28 -1.40 11.94
C ARG A 232 3.36 -1.27 13.15
N PHE A 233 2.07 -1.28 12.93
CA PHE A 233 1.06 -1.19 13.98
C PHE A 233 0.61 -2.58 14.42
N TYR A 234 0.21 -2.70 15.68
CA TYR A 234 -0.34 -3.91 16.27
C TYR A 234 -1.72 -3.63 16.90
N PRO A 235 -2.62 -4.64 16.95
CA PRO A 235 -3.98 -4.48 17.49
C PRO A 235 -4.05 -4.12 18.98
N ASP A 236 -2.97 -4.35 19.73
CA ASP A 236 -2.85 -4.08 21.16
C ASP A 236 -2.53 -2.61 21.49
N GLY A 237 -2.52 -1.72 20.49
CA GLY A 237 -2.19 -0.30 20.66
C GLY A 237 -0.69 -0.01 20.64
N ARG A 238 0.18 -1.00 20.44
CA ARG A 238 1.63 -0.78 20.23
C ARG A 238 1.96 -0.61 18.75
N CYS A 239 3.03 0.09 18.45
CA CYS A 239 3.62 0.14 17.11
C CYS A 239 5.14 0.19 17.17
N LEU A 240 5.79 -0.42 16.18
CA LEU A 240 7.23 -0.31 15.97
C LEU A 240 7.54 0.84 15.03
N ARG A 241 8.49 1.67 15.44
CA ARG A 241 9.02 2.79 14.67
C ARG A 241 10.49 2.57 14.37
N LEU A 242 10.92 2.83 13.13
CA LEU A 242 12.34 2.82 12.77
C LEU A 242 12.63 3.90 11.74
N VAL A 243 13.74 4.59 11.93
CA VAL A 243 14.33 5.51 10.96
C VAL A 243 15.70 4.97 10.58
N THR A 244 15.91 4.63 9.31
CA THR A 244 17.17 4.04 8.83
C THR A 244 17.43 4.41 7.36
N THR A 245 18.67 4.24 6.91
CA THR A 245 19.03 4.31 5.49
C THR A 245 18.84 2.97 4.76
N ASP A 246 18.52 1.90 5.49
CA ASP A 246 18.36 0.56 4.92
C ASP A 246 17.07 0.42 4.12
N GLU A 247 17.18 -0.21 2.93
CA GLU A 247 16.06 -0.41 2.02
C GLU A 247 15.04 -1.43 2.58
N PRO A 248 13.76 -1.37 2.15
CA PRO A 248 12.72 -2.26 2.67
C PRO A 248 13.05 -3.75 2.54
N SER A 249 13.78 -4.14 1.50
CA SER A 249 14.20 -5.53 1.27
C SER A 249 15.04 -6.12 2.41
N GLN A 250 15.80 -5.29 3.12
CA GLN A 250 16.66 -5.69 4.24
C GLN A 250 15.92 -5.63 5.58
N VAL A 251 15.05 -4.64 5.74
CA VAL A 251 14.35 -4.36 7.01
C VAL A 251 13.13 -5.26 7.19
N VAL A 252 12.27 -5.36 6.17
CA VAL A 252 10.95 -6.02 6.25
C VAL A 252 11.00 -7.46 6.80
N PRO A 253 11.95 -8.34 6.39
CA PRO A 253 11.94 -9.73 6.84
C PRO A 253 12.11 -9.92 8.35
N HIS A 254 12.77 -8.97 9.02
CA HIS A 254 13.13 -9.04 10.44
C HIS A 254 12.42 -7.96 11.26
N PHE A 255 11.38 -7.30 10.72
CA PHE A 255 10.70 -6.20 11.39
C PHE A 255 9.50 -6.69 12.21
N SER A 256 9.74 -7.31 13.36
CA SER A 256 8.70 -7.83 14.26
C SER A 256 8.97 -7.49 15.74
N MET A 257 7.95 -7.66 16.59
CA MET A 257 8.12 -7.53 18.04
C MET A 257 9.01 -8.64 18.61
N ASP A 258 8.98 -9.84 18.03
CA ASP A 258 9.82 -10.97 18.47
C ASP A 258 11.30 -10.77 18.13
N THR A 259 11.58 -10.08 17.02
CA THR A 259 12.93 -9.79 16.55
C THR A 259 13.05 -8.29 16.34
N LEU A 260 13.28 -7.56 17.42
CA LEU A 260 13.42 -6.10 17.38
C LEU A 260 14.64 -5.69 16.54
N PRO A 261 14.45 -4.94 15.44
CA PRO A 261 15.56 -4.40 14.68
C PRO A 261 16.40 -3.43 15.53
N HIS A 262 17.70 -3.35 15.23
CA HIS A 262 18.58 -2.40 15.89
C HIS A 262 18.08 -0.96 15.68
N ARG A 263 18.02 -0.17 16.76
CA ARG A 263 17.48 1.22 16.79
C ARG A 263 15.97 1.35 16.50
N SER A 264 15.23 0.25 16.47
CA SER A 264 13.77 0.35 16.50
C SER A 264 13.29 0.80 17.88
N GLU A 265 12.18 1.51 17.89
CA GLU A 265 11.52 2.01 19.10
C GLU A 265 10.11 1.46 19.16
N ILE A 266 9.67 1.11 20.37
CA ILE A 266 8.28 0.75 20.65
C ILE A 266 7.54 2.04 21.03
N CYS A 267 6.43 2.29 20.35
CA CYS A 267 5.55 3.43 20.59
C CYS A 267 4.12 2.93 20.83
N HIS A 268 3.27 3.80 21.34
CA HIS A 268 1.84 3.53 21.52
C HIS A 268 1.04 4.42 20.59
N TRP A 269 -0.04 3.89 20.02
CA TRP A 269 -0.88 4.63 19.08
C TRP A 269 -2.33 4.68 19.53
N SER A 270 -3.00 5.77 19.21
CA SER A 270 -4.44 5.96 19.40
C SER A 270 -5.02 6.63 18.16
N LEU A 271 -6.25 6.27 17.81
CA LEU A 271 -6.95 6.76 16.63
C LEU A 271 -8.21 7.52 17.05
N ALA A 272 -8.49 8.65 16.41
CA ALA A 272 -9.77 9.33 16.49
C ALA A 272 -10.69 8.88 15.34
N LEU A 273 -12.01 9.09 15.50
CA LEU A 273 -13.03 8.64 14.55
C LEU A 273 -12.91 9.28 13.16
N ASP A 274 -12.35 10.48 13.08
CA ASP A 274 -12.07 11.22 11.85
C ASP A 274 -10.78 10.76 11.12
N GLY A 275 -10.05 9.82 11.71
CA GLY A 275 -8.80 9.31 11.17
C GLY A 275 -7.55 10.06 11.64
N HIS A 276 -7.64 10.92 12.65
CA HIS A 276 -6.47 11.49 13.31
C HIS A 276 -5.79 10.42 14.17
N LEU A 277 -4.58 10.02 13.75
CA LEU A 277 -3.72 9.06 14.41
C LEU A 277 -2.67 9.80 15.25
N ILE A 278 -2.57 9.44 16.53
CA ILE A 278 -1.58 9.98 17.45
C ILE A 278 -0.66 8.83 17.88
N ILE A 279 0.65 9.04 17.75
CA ILE A 279 1.69 8.08 18.15
C ILE A 279 2.52 8.71 19.25
N ARG A 280 2.63 8.04 20.39
CA ARG A 280 3.33 8.51 21.58
C ARG A 280 4.52 7.61 21.89
N ARG A 281 5.65 8.25 22.18
CA ARG A 281 6.91 7.61 22.57
C ARG A 281 7.45 8.31 23.81
N SER A 282 7.85 7.55 24.81
CA SER A 282 8.52 8.07 26.00
C SER A 282 9.98 7.64 25.97
N GLY A 283 10.89 8.60 26.01
CA GLY A 283 12.31 8.37 26.32
C GLY A 283 12.64 8.82 27.73
N ASP A 284 13.90 8.69 28.13
CA ASP A 284 14.34 9.01 29.50
C ASP A 284 14.15 10.49 29.89
N LYS A 285 14.32 11.39 28.92
CA LYS A 285 14.26 12.85 29.13
C LYS A 285 13.10 13.53 28.39
N TYR A 286 12.74 13.00 27.23
CA TYR A 286 11.76 13.62 26.34
C TYR A 286 10.67 12.61 26.02
N SER A 287 9.44 13.10 25.95
CA SER A 287 8.36 12.39 25.27
C SER A 287 8.11 13.01 23.89
N PHE A 288 7.70 12.16 22.96
CA PHE A 288 7.52 12.51 21.56
C PHE A 288 6.09 12.16 21.18
N VAL A 289 5.42 13.08 20.49
CA VAL A 289 4.07 12.89 19.99
C VAL A 289 4.07 13.18 18.49
N GLU A 290 3.78 12.17 17.69
CA GLU A 290 3.69 12.27 16.24
C GLU A 290 2.21 12.17 15.83
N GLU A 291 1.70 13.20 15.16
CA GLU A 291 0.31 13.32 14.72
C GLU A 291 0.20 13.15 13.20
N LEU A 292 -0.65 12.23 12.77
CA LEU A 292 -0.80 11.80 11.39
C LEU A 292 -2.29 11.73 11.00
N GLN A 293 -2.63 12.11 9.77
CA GLN A 293 -3.96 11.93 9.22
C GLN A 293 -4.00 10.72 8.29
N ILE A 294 -4.95 9.81 8.50
CA ILE A 294 -5.25 8.74 7.55
C ILE A 294 -5.94 9.33 6.32
N LYS A 295 -5.40 9.05 5.14
CA LYS A 295 -5.96 9.46 3.84
C LYS A 295 -5.99 8.30 2.84
N THR A 296 -6.89 8.42 1.88
CA THR A 296 -6.97 7.54 0.70
C THR A 296 -5.97 8.00 -0.37
N HIS A 297 -5.34 7.06 -1.07
CA HIS A 297 -4.38 7.35 -2.15
C HIS A 297 -4.77 6.61 -3.43
N GLY A 298 -5.27 7.36 -4.43
CA GLY A 298 -5.81 6.80 -5.65
C GLY A 298 -6.98 5.86 -5.35
N ARG A 299 -6.91 4.61 -5.84
CA ARG A 299 -7.90 3.56 -5.55
C ARG A 299 -7.68 2.85 -4.20
N LYS A 300 -6.57 3.10 -3.51
CA LYS A 300 -6.22 2.42 -2.25
C LYS A 300 -6.76 3.22 -1.06
N ARG A 301 -7.89 2.75 -0.51
CA ARG A 301 -8.54 3.35 0.67
C ARG A 301 -7.65 3.25 1.90
N HIS A 302 -7.63 4.34 2.69
CA HIS A 302 -6.98 4.42 4.01
C HIS A 302 -5.52 3.93 4.00
N ASN A 303 -4.81 4.22 2.89
CA ASN A 303 -3.51 3.61 2.61
C ASN A 303 -2.34 4.56 2.87
N ARG A 304 -2.61 5.81 3.27
CA ARG A 304 -1.61 6.85 3.40
C ARG A 304 -1.74 7.55 4.74
N LEU A 305 -0.62 7.75 5.43
CA LEU A 305 -0.55 8.57 6.65
C LEU A 305 0.18 9.86 6.30
N VAL A 306 -0.46 11.00 6.56
CA VAL A 306 0.08 12.33 6.23
C VAL A 306 0.39 13.06 7.53
N TRP A 307 1.60 13.61 7.64
CA TRP A 307 2.00 14.42 8.79
C TRP A 307 1.05 15.58 9.04
N ILE A 308 0.61 15.70 10.29
CA ILE A 308 -0.07 16.87 10.85
C ILE A 308 0.95 17.63 11.69
N ASN A 309 1.51 16.96 12.71
CA ASN A 309 2.43 17.58 13.66
C ASN A 309 3.47 16.57 14.18
N SER A 310 4.57 17.07 14.72
CA SER A 310 5.56 16.29 15.46
C SER A 310 6.06 17.11 16.64
N LEU A 311 5.70 16.70 17.84
CA LEU A 311 5.95 17.42 19.09
C LEU A 311 6.99 16.69 19.94
N VAL A 312 7.82 17.47 20.62
CA VAL A 312 8.76 17.01 21.65
C VAL A 312 8.38 17.72 22.94
N ILE A 313 8.21 16.95 24.01
CA ILE A 313 7.80 17.43 25.31
C ILE A 313 8.93 17.09 26.29
N ASP A 314 9.50 18.12 26.92
CA ASP A 314 10.56 17.98 27.93
C ASP A 314 9.99 17.61 29.31
N GLN A 315 10.86 17.32 30.28
CA GLN A 315 10.50 17.00 31.67
C GLN A 315 9.71 18.13 32.35
N GLU A 316 9.95 19.37 31.96
CA GLU A 316 9.22 20.56 32.44
C GLU A 316 7.87 20.78 31.72
N SER A 317 7.42 19.81 30.91
CA SER A 317 6.21 19.90 30.07
C SER A 317 6.25 21.01 29.01
N ASN A 318 7.44 21.51 28.66
CA ASN A 318 7.63 22.44 27.55
C ASN A 318 7.45 21.71 26.22
N VAL A 319 6.54 22.20 25.37
CA VAL A 319 6.24 21.61 24.05
C VAL A 319 7.02 22.33 22.96
N SER A 320 7.80 21.58 22.18
CA SER A 320 8.56 22.06 21.03
C SER A 320 8.10 21.36 19.75
N GLU A 321 7.79 22.12 18.72
CA GLU A 321 7.37 21.58 17.42
C GLU A 321 8.57 21.30 16.51
N CYS A 322 8.61 20.10 15.92
CA CYS A 322 9.62 19.68 14.96
C CYS A 322 9.23 20.11 13.54
N SER A 323 10.19 20.61 12.76
CA SER A 323 9.92 21.01 11.38
C SER A 323 9.56 19.82 10.49
N LEU A 324 8.39 19.91 9.85
CA LEU A 324 7.89 18.90 8.90
C LEU A 324 8.24 19.19 7.43
N ARG A 325 9.06 20.23 7.15
CA ARG A 325 9.29 20.74 5.78
C ARG A 325 9.78 19.68 4.80
N ASN A 326 10.65 18.78 5.26
CA ASN A 326 11.25 17.74 4.44
C ASN A 326 10.54 16.39 4.60
N GLU A 327 9.49 16.32 5.41
CA GLU A 327 8.82 15.09 5.72
C GLU A 327 7.91 14.64 4.57
N LYS A 328 7.89 13.33 4.35
CA LYS A 328 7.03 12.69 3.35
C LYS A 328 5.99 11.82 4.05
N PRO A 329 4.80 11.68 3.45
CA PRO A 329 3.76 10.82 3.99
C PRO A 329 4.15 9.34 3.88
N PHE A 330 3.60 8.52 4.76
CA PHE A 330 3.78 7.08 4.73
C PHE A 330 2.77 6.43 3.82
N ASN A 331 3.19 5.43 3.04
CA ASN A 331 2.31 4.60 2.25
C ASN A 331 2.32 3.17 2.79
N PHE A 332 1.14 2.57 2.93
CA PHE A 332 1.01 1.19 3.37
C PHE A 332 1.43 0.20 2.27
N SER A 333 2.25 -0.76 2.66
CA SER A 333 2.73 -1.89 1.88
C SER A 333 2.39 -3.20 2.62
N ARG A 334 1.62 -4.08 1.98
CA ARG A 334 1.22 -5.38 2.54
C ARG A 334 2.40 -6.33 2.57
N VAL A 335 2.55 -7.08 3.66
CA VAL A 335 3.64 -8.07 3.84
C VAL A 335 3.04 -9.42 4.16
N ARG A 336 3.23 -10.40 3.26
CA ARG A 336 2.57 -11.72 3.37
C ARG A 336 3.00 -12.54 4.59
N SER A 337 4.23 -12.34 5.07
CA SER A 337 4.73 -13.03 6.27
C SER A 337 4.13 -12.49 7.56
N PHE A 338 3.57 -11.28 7.55
CA PHE A 338 2.96 -10.69 8.74
C PHE A 338 1.53 -11.18 8.84
N LYS A 339 1.35 -12.23 9.64
CA LYS A 339 0.02 -12.64 10.06
C LYS A 339 -0.47 -11.69 11.15
N PRO A 340 -1.78 -11.36 11.16
CA PRO A 340 -2.36 -10.73 12.33
C PRO A 340 -2.20 -11.70 13.50
N ASP A 341 -1.65 -11.22 14.61
CA ASP A 341 -1.69 -11.97 15.87
C ASP A 341 -3.17 -12.12 16.26
N ASP A 342 -3.61 -13.36 16.49
CA ASP A 342 -5.02 -13.72 16.75
C ASP A 342 -5.46 -13.37 18.18
#